data_AF-A0A9P1IV18-F1
#
_entry.id   AF-A0A9P1IV18-F1
#
_cell.length_a   1.000
_cell.length_b   1.000
_cell.length_c   1.000
_cell.angle_alpha   90.00
_cell.angle_beta   90.00
_cell.angle_gamma   90.00
#
_symmetry.space_group_name_H-M   'P 1'
#
loop_
_entity.id
_entity.type
_entity.pdbx_description
1 polymer ?
#
loop_
_entity_poly.entity_id
_entity_poly.type
_entity_poly.pdbx_seq_one_letter_code
_entity_poly.pdbx_strand_id
1 'polypeptide(L)'
;MDSRISLVFSSLLLVCFLIHVSVYSIEPIPTLSIKAPGNCTYEAWNDVTQHTFRNETKYRKWGLSKKWQLKQSVSPVGLTLISAFVYNDSISVTTTFIGYKRVGRKVICRYFDCNREEIPNTEFESIIFPFAVVNCARRAHAKYISLMLPDEQSSKSIQPIPMTFRAFAEPLHEFGVCLGQFYGDTAKWLEIVESVESHRILGATMFYFVSIEVTMYDSQVFTYYDRLGLSETVHILMDHKPNYQFHELQQNECYYRSRQHSKWVLNVDLDERLMFNKKYSFVNFLRTLPANTGEITFSVARVVKRENNMEKYENNQTQLEENLLFLKYNETSDRGWGVPKGVFNPNLVHSLFYHFARLRDPSAIVLNVLPNIGYIRHYRTVVANTVASNWLEGYKVHNEPLDHDFAEELKRRVFLEVANIYNKKEMKCEDAAVEKLENLKMDGDSCVWKNGTRINK
;
A
#
# COMPACT_ATOMS: atom_id res chain seq x y z
N MET A 1 53.90 -49.59 2.44
CA MET A 1 53.96 -51.02 2.06
C MET A 1 52.53 -51.51 2.05
N ASP A 2 51.87 -51.84 0.95
CA ASP A 2 52.18 -51.97 -0.46
C ASP A 2 50.81 -51.84 -1.19
N SER A 3 50.66 -50.96 -2.18
CA SER A 3 50.75 -51.26 -3.62
C SER A 3 49.58 -52.10 -4.15
N ARG A 4 48.91 -51.85 -5.29
CA ARG A 4 48.83 -50.80 -6.32
C ARG A 4 47.92 -51.40 -7.43
N ILE A 5 47.10 -50.58 -8.12
CA ILE A 5 46.83 -50.61 -9.61
C ILE A 5 45.93 -51.77 -10.13
N SER A 6 44.96 -51.67 -11.07
CA SER A 6 44.63 -50.76 -12.20
C SER A 6 43.11 -50.87 -12.52
N LEU A 7 42.39 -49.78 -12.83
CA LEU A 7 41.92 -49.32 -14.17
C LEU A 7 41.18 -50.38 -15.04
N VAL A 8 39.93 -50.10 -15.46
CA VAL A 8 39.56 -49.61 -16.82
C VAL A 8 38.07 -49.16 -16.88
N PHE A 9 37.92 -48.01 -17.55
CA PHE A 9 36.82 -47.20 -18.09
C PHE A 9 35.38 -47.68 -18.38
N SER A 10 34.53 -46.64 -18.40
CA SER A 10 33.33 -46.37 -19.24
C SER A 10 31.99 -46.68 -18.56
N SER A 11 31.07 -45.72 -18.34
CA SER A 11 30.54 -44.80 -19.35
C SER A 11 29.81 -43.60 -18.71
N LEU A 12 29.86 -42.48 -19.43
CA LEU A 12 29.19 -41.19 -19.21
C LEU A 12 27.76 -41.26 -18.66
N LEU A 13 27.46 -40.42 -17.67
CA LEU A 13 26.14 -39.82 -17.51
C LEU A 13 26.31 -38.32 -17.21
N LEU A 14 26.22 -37.55 -18.29
CA LEU A 14 26.16 -36.11 -18.32
C LEU A 14 24.80 -35.68 -17.77
N VAL A 15 24.71 -35.36 -16.48
CA VAL A 15 23.49 -34.77 -15.91
C VAL A 15 23.52 -33.27 -16.20
N CYS A 16 22.90 -32.88 -17.31
CA CYS A 16 22.51 -31.50 -17.57
C CYS A 16 21.51 -31.05 -16.50
N PHE A 17 21.94 -30.18 -15.59
CA PHE A 17 21.02 -29.39 -14.77
C PHE A 17 20.36 -28.32 -15.66
N LEU A 18 19.25 -28.69 -16.30
CA LEU A 18 18.29 -27.71 -16.78
C LEU A 18 17.54 -27.16 -15.55
N ILE A 19 17.92 -25.94 -15.15
CA ILE A 19 17.14 -25.15 -14.21
C ILE A 19 15.83 -24.78 -14.93
N HIS A 20 14.79 -25.58 -14.73
CA HIS A 20 13.43 -25.14 -15.02
C HIS A 20 13.07 -24.09 -13.97
N VAL A 21 13.20 -22.81 -14.35
CA VAL A 21 12.44 -21.73 -13.72
C VAL A 21 10.97 -22.04 -14.01
N SER A 22 10.33 -22.72 -13.06
CA SER A 22 8.88 -22.88 -13.06
C SER A 22 8.30 -21.51 -12.74
N VAL A 23 7.95 -20.76 -13.79
CA VAL A 23 7.03 -19.64 -13.67
C VAL A 23 5.71 -20.27 -13.20
N TYR A 24 5.43 -20.17 -11.91
CA TYR A 24 4.11 -20.47 -11.38
C TYR A 24 3.16 -19.41 -11.96
N SER A 25 2.53 -19.72 -13.09
CA SER A 25 1.27 -19.10 -13.45
C SER A 25 0.29 -19.49 -12.34
N ILE A 26 -0.08 -18.52 -11.51
CA ILE A 26 -1.19 -18.65 -10.58
C ILE A 26 -2.44 -18.71 -11.46
N GLU A 27 -2.89 -19.92 -11.80
CA GLU A 27 -4.22 -20.07 -12.36
C GLU A 27 -5.24 -19.63 -11.29
N PRO A 28 -6.15 -18.70 -11.61
CA PRO A 28 -7.28 -18.45 -10.72
C PRO A 28 -8.08 -19.75 -10.56
N ILE A 29 -8.50 -20.03 -9.32
CA ILE A 29 -9.44 -21.11 -9.02
C ILE A 29 -10.57 -21.07 -10.07
N PRO A 30 -10.92 -22.18 -10.74
CA PRO A 30 -11.99 -22.17 -11.73
C PRO A 30 -13.28 -21.71 -11.06
N THR A 31 -13.67 -20.47 -11.33
CA THR A 31 -14.88 -19.87 -10.78
C THR A 31 -16.07 -20.49 -11.50
N LEU A 32 -16.70 -21.47 -10.84
CA LEU A 32 -18.00 -21.95 -11.28
C LEU A 32 -18.95 -20.74 -11.29
N SER A 33 -19.42 -20.37 -12.48
CA SER A 33 -20.36 -19.26 -12.66
C SER A 33 -21.78 -19.79 -12.64
N ILE A 34 -22.65 -19.16 -11.84
CA ILE A 34 -24.06 -19.51 -11.74
C ILE A 34 -24.85 -18.48 -12.54
N LYS A 35 -25.72 -18.94 -13.45
CA LYS A 35 -26.65 -18.08 -14.20
C LYS A 35 -27.91 -17.86 -13.35
N ALA A 36 -28.22 -16.60 -13.04
CA ALA A 36 -29.49 -16.19 -12.44
C ALA A 36 -30.46 -15.67 -13.54
N PRO A 37 -31.73 -15.37 -13.21
CA PRO A 37 -32.64 -14.67 -14.13
C PRO A 37 -32.13 -13.23 -14.34
N GLY A 38 -31.96 -12.83 -15.61
CA GLY A 38 -31.25 -11.61 -15.98
C GLY A 38 -29.82 -11.92 -16.42
N ASN A 39 -29.24 -11.12 -17.31
CA ASN A 39 -27.97 -11.42 -18.00
C ASN A 39 -26.72 -11.40 -17.09
N CYS A 40 -26.89 -11.50 -15.77
CA CYS A 40 -25.81 -11.51 -14.79
C CYS A 40 -25.24 -12.90 -14.57
N THR A 41 -23.91 -12.97 -14.61
CA THR A 41 -23.15 -14.12 -14.11
C THR A 41 -22.56 -13.76 -12.75
N TYR A 42 -22.70 -14.67 -11.79
CA TYR A 42 -22.13 -14.50 -10.46
C TYR A 42 -21.14 -15.62 -10.18
N GLU A 43 -20.06 -15.30 -9.49
CA GLU A 43 -19.11 -16.29 -9.01
C GLU A 43 -19.68 -16.99 -7.77
N ALA A 44 -19.42 -18.29 -7.64
CA ALA A 44 -19.90 -19.08 -6.50
C ALA A 44 -19.51 -18.50 -5.13
N TRP A 45 -18.35 -17.83 -5.00
CA TRP A 45 -17.96 -17.20 -3.74
C TRP A 45 -18.89 -16.06 -3.31
N ASN A 46 -19.66 -15.49 -4.26
CA ASN A 46 -20.55 -14.36 -4.04
C ASN A 46 -22.01 -14.75 -3.80
N ASP A 47 -22.31 -16.05 -3.72
CA ASP A 47 -23.63 -16.56 -3.31
C ASP A 47 -23.71 -16.70 -1.77
N VAL A 48 -23.56 -15.57 -1.08
CA VAL A 48 -23.51 -15.52 0.39
C VAL A 48 -24.32 -14.33 0.91
N THR A 49 -25.36 -14.63 1.70
CA THR A 49 -26.15 -13.63 2.43
C THR A 49 -25.95 -13.81 3.93
N GLN A 50 -25.66 -12.71 4.63
CA GLN A 50 -25.43 -12.70 6.07
C GLN A 50 -26.35 -11.69 6.76
N HIS A 51 -26.88 -12.03 7.94
CA HIS A 51 -27.69 -11.11 8.73
C HIS A 51 -26.86 -10.19 9.65
N THR A 52 -25.59 -10.53 9.86
CA THR A 52 -24.62 -9.80 10.70
C THR A 52 -23.22 -9.96 10.09
N PHE A 53 -22.23 -9.23 10.59
CA PHE A 53 -20.83 -9.41 10.23
C PHE A 53 -19.96 -9.69 11.47
N ARG A 54 -18.79 -10.29 11.27
CA ARG A 54 -17.87 -10.59 12.39
C ARG A 54 -17.47 -9.30 13.12
N ASN A 55 -17.59 -9.31 14.44
CA ASN A 55 -17.35 -8.16 15.32
C ASN A 55 -18.40 -7.03 15.26
N GLU A 56 -19.58 -7.23 14.66
CA GLU A 56 -20.61 -6.17 14.62
C GLU A 56 -20.92 -5.59 16.01
N THR A 57 -21.28 -6.44 16.99
CA THR A 57 -21.59 -6.00 18.36
C THR A 57 -20.41 -5.26 19.00
N LYS A 58 -19.19 -5.74 18.76
CA LYS A 58 -17.94 -5.15 19.27
C LYS A 58 -17.72 -3.76 18.67
N TYR A 59 -17.88 -3.61 17.35
CA TYR A 59 -17.72 -2.35 16.62
C TYR A 59 -18.80 -1.34 17.00
N ARG A 60 -20.06 -1.76 17.14
CA ARG A 60 -21.14 -0.91 17.66
C ARG A 60 -20.83 -0.40 19.07
N LYS A 61 -20.42 -1.29 19.97
CA LYS A 61 -20.02 -0.92 21.34
C LYS A 61 -18.88 0.08 21.34
N TRP A 62 -17.87 -0.11 20.50
CA TRP A 62 -16.73 0.80 20.42
C TRP A 62 -17.12 2.14 19.80
N GLY A 63 -17.82 2.15 18.66
CA GLY A 63 -18.21 3.38 17.96
C GLY A 63 -19.17 4.26 18.76
N LEU A 64 -20.04 3.67 19.58
CA LEU A 64 -20.95 4.41 20.46
C LEU A 64 -20.30 4.85 21.79
N SER A 65 -19.05 4.47 22.05
CA SER A 65 -18.38 4.86 23.28
C SER A 65 -17.92 6.33 23.24
N LYS A 66 -18.07 7.06 24.35
CA LYS A 66 -17.64 8.47 24.48
C LYS A 66 -16.12 8.67 24.29
N LYS A 67 -15.32 7.60 24.28
CA LYS A 67 -13.86 7.64 24.09
C LYS A 67 -13.43 8.16 22.72
N TRP A 68 -14.33 8.17 21.74
CA TRP A 68 -14.05 8.66 20.39
C TRP A 68 -14.49 10.10 20.15
N GLN A 69 -15.02 10.81 21.15
CA GLN A 69 -15.52 12.18 21.00
C GLN A 69 -14.42 13.24 21.22
N LEU A 70 -13.27 13.12 20.55
CA LEU A 70 -12.23 14.16 20.60
C LEU A 70 -12.74 15.48 19.96
N LYS A 71 -12.37 16.62 20.57
CA LYS A 71 -12.95 17.95 20.27
C LYS A 71 -12.60 18.52 18.88
N GLN A 72 -11.54 18.04 18.24
CA GLN A 72 -11.14 18.51 16.91
C GLN A 72 -11.58 17.54 15.82
N SER A 73 -12.55 17.96 15.03
CA SER A 73 -12.93 17.34 13.77
C SER A 73 -13.17 18.51 12.82
N VAL A 74 -12.28 18.67 11.84
CA VAL A 74 -12.47 19.65 10.78
C VAL A 74 -12.49 18.86 9.49
N SER A 75 -13.68 18.55 9.01
CA SER A 75 -13.86 18.40 7.58
C SER A 75 -15.32 18.63 7.21
N PRO A 76 -15.62 19.67 6.41
CA PRO A 76 -16.95 19.87 5.82
C PRO A 76 -17.18 18.97 4.60
N VAL A 77 -16.35 17.94 4.39
CA VAL A 77 -16.46 17.06 3.23
C VAL A 77 -17.73 16.22 3.35
N GLY A 78 -18.55 16.31 2.30
CA GLY A 78 -19.69 15.42 2.08
C GLY A 78 -19.21 13.98 1.94
N LEU A 79 -20.04 13.02 2.35
CA LEU A 79 -19.73 11.60 2.27
C LEU A 79 -19.50 11.19 0.80
N THR A 80 -18.27 10.76 0.47
CA THR A 80 -17.97 10.05 -0.79
C THR A 80 -17.32 8.71 -0.49
N LEU A 81 -17.54 7.72 -1.36
CA LEU A 81 -16.97 6.38 -1.23
C LEU A 81 -15.63 6.34 -1.94
N ILE A 82 -14.64 5.68 -1.33
CA ILE A 82 -13.29 5.53 -1.87
C ILE A 82 -13.14 4.12 -2.44
N SER A 83 -13.24 3.11 -1.57
CA SER A 83 -13.07 1.70 -1.92
C SER A 83 -14.09 0.85 -1.17
N ALA A 84 -14.46 -0.29 -1.75
CA ALA A 84 -15.24 -1.33 -1.08
C ALA A 84 -14.52 -2.67 -1.20
N PHE A 85 -14.38 -3.39 -0.09
CA PHE A 85 -13.67 -4.67 -0.02
C PHE A 85 -14.58 -5.76 0.52
N VAL A 86 -14.72 -6.88 -0.20
CA VAL A 86 -15.48 -8.06 0.25
C VAL A 86 -14.54 -9.06 0.88
N TYR A 87 -14.73 -9.33 2.16
CA TYR A 87 -14.06 -10.39 2.92
C TYR A 87 -15.00 -11.58 3.11
N ASN A 88 -14.48 -12.66 3.69
CA ASN A 88 -15.31 -13.83 4.02
C ASN A 88 -16.51 -13.49 4.92
N ASP A 89 -16.32 -12.54 5.84
CA ASP A 89 -17.22 -12.26 6.96
C ASP A 89 -17.87 -10.87 6.95
N SER A 90 -17.51 -10.01 5.99
CA SER A 90 -18.02 -8.63 5.91
C SER A 90 -17.72 -8.00 4.56
N ILE A 91 -18.34 -6.85 4.31
CA ILE A 91 -17.90 -5.87 3.32
C ILE A 91 -17.43 -4.63 4.08
N SER A 92 -16.26 -4.08 3.76
CA SER A 92 -15.81 -2.81 4.35
C SER A 92 -15.75 -1.74 3.27
N VAL A 93 -16.44 -0.62 3.51
CA VAL A 93 -16.49 0.53 2.61
C VAL A 93 -15.70 1.68 3.23
N THR A 94 -14.61 2.08 2.61
CA THR A 94 -13.81 3.24 3.02
C THR A 94 -14.40 4.50 2.40
N THR A 95 -14.37 5.61 3.15
CA THR A 95 -15.03 6.85 2.77
C THR A 95 -14.14 8.05 3.05
N THR A 96 -14.43 9.19 2.41
CA THR A 96 -13.80 10.49 2.73
C THR A 96 -14.32 11.10 4.03
N PHE A 97 -15.25 10.43 4.71
CA PHE A 97 -15.97 10.91 5.87
C PHE A 97 -15.15 10.73 7.15
N ILE A 98 -14.02 11.45 7.23
CA ILE A 98 -13.08 11.38 8.36
C ILE A 98 -13.61 12.18 9.54
N GLY A 99 -13.37 11.69 10.75
CA GLY A 99 -13.46 12.48 11.96
C GLY A 99 -14.13 11.77 13.13
N TYR A 100 -13.54 11.96 14.30
CA TYR A 100 -14.00 11.46 15.60
C TYR A 100 -15.47 11.77 15.92
N LYS A 101 -16.00 12.92 15.48
CA LYS A 101 -17.42 13.30 15.68
C LYS A 101 -18.41 12.48 14.86
N ARG A 102 -17.95 11.82 13.79
CA ARG A 102 -18.80 11.03 12.88
C ARG A 102 -18.80 9.55 13.24
N VAL A 103 -17.86 9.11 14.07
CA VAL A 103 -17.81 7.75 14.60
C VAL A 103 -19.09 7.41 15.35
N GLY A 104 -19.66 6.24 15.07
CA GLY A 104 -20.92 5.79 15.66
C GLY A 104 -22.18 6.31 14.96
N ARG A 105 -22.06 7.24 14.00
CA ARG A 105 -23.21 7.70 13.20
C ARG A 105 -23.76 6.55 12.37
N LYS A 106 -25.09 6.44 12.36
CA LYS A 106 -25.84 5.42 11.61
C LYS A 106 -25.73 5.62 10.11
N VAL A 107 -25.57 4.52 9.38
CA VAL A 107 -25.51 4.46 7.92
C VAL A 107 -26.29 3.24 7.44
N ILE A 108 -26.94 3.32 6.29
CA ILE A 108 -27.59 2.19 5.63
C ILE A 108 -26.75 1.77 4.42
N CYS A 109 -26.32 0.51 4.38
CA CYS A 109 -25.67 -0.10 3.22
C CYS A 109 -26.75 -0.53 2.22
N ARG A 110 -26.55 -0.19 0.94
CA ARG A 110 -27.41 -0.55 -0.19
C ARG A 110 -26.63 -1.37 -1.20
N TYR A 111 -27.24 -2.40 -1.77
CA TYR A 111 -26.55 -3.40 -2.58
C TYR A 111 -27.12 -3.43 -3.99
N PHE A 112 -26.24 -3.60 -4.96
CA PHE A 112 -26.61 -3.56 -6.37
C PHE A 112 -26.01 -4.74 -7.11
N ASP A 113 -26.75 -5.26 -8.08
CA ASP A 113 -26.37 -6.40 -8.90
C ASP A 113 -25.36 -6.02 -10.01
N CYS A 114 -25.10 -6.92 -10.95
CA CYS A 114 -24.16 -6.65 -12.05
C CYS A 114 -24.65 -5.58 -13.04
N ASN A 115 -25.97 -5.37 -13.13
CA ASN A 115 -26.59 -4.34 -13.96
C ASN A 115 -26.66 -2.98 -13.25
N ARG A 116 -26.14 -2.89 -12.01
CA ARG A 116 -26.26 -1.74 -11.11
C ARG A 116 -27.71 -1.45 -10.71
N GLU A 117 -28.57 -2.46 -10.73
CA GLU A 117 -29.92 -2.39 -10.19
C GLU A 117 -29.90 -2.74 -8.71
N GLU A 118 -30.64 -1.99 -7.90
CA GLU A 118 -30.69 -2.21 -6.46
C GLU A 118 -31.40 -3.52 -6.14
N ILE A 119 -30.78 -4.34 -5.29
CA ILE A 119 -31.35 -5.61 -4.88
C ILE A 119 -32.38 -5.34 -3.76
N PRO A 120 -33.67 -5.61 -3.98
CA PRO A 120 -34.73 -5.20 -3.06
C PRO A 120 -34.66 -5.96 -1.72
N ASN A 121 -35.02 -5.27 -0.63
CA ASN A 121 -35.07 -5.82 0.73
C ASN A 121 -33.73 -6.38 1.25
N THR A 122 -32.62 -5.81 0.78
CA THR A 122 -31.28 -6.23 1.19
C THR A 122 -30.55 -5.18 2.02
N GLU A 123 -31.18 -4.08 2.39
CA GLU A 123 -30.55 -3.03 3.17
C GLU A 123 -29.94 -3.56 4.47
N PHE A 124 -28.85 -2.92 4.89
CA PHE A 124 -28.18 -3.27 6.15
C PHE A 124 -27.84 -2.01 6.94
N GLU A 125 -28.36 -1.91 8.15
CA GLU A 125 -28.01 -0.83 9.05
C GLU A 125 -26.63 -1.06 9.68
N SER A 126 -25.75 -0.08 9.60
CA SER A 126 -24.42 -0.10 10.20
C SER A 126 -24.08 1.28 10.82
N ILE A 127 -22.83 1.44 11.23
CA ILE A 127 -22.28 2.69 11.73
C ILE A 127 -20.94 3.00 11.06
N ILE A 128 -20.55 4.27 11.08
CA ILE A 128 -19.18 4.68 10.74
C ILE A 128 -18.25 4.26 11.87
N PHE A 129 -17.44 3.24 11.62
CA PHE A 129 -16.42 2.74 12.53
C PHE A 129 -15.44 1.76 11.82
N PRO A 130 -14.11 1.87 12.07
CA PRO A 130 -13.42 2.94 12.77
C PRO A 130 -13.23 4.16 11.85
N PHE A 131 -13.24 5.36 12.43
CA PHE A 131 -12.94 6.65 11.78
C PHE A 131 -13.78 7.01 10.54
N ALA A 132 -13.49 6.39 9.39
CA ALA A 132 -14.04 6.71 8.07
C ALA A 132 -14.53 5.47 7.30
N VAL A 133 -14.77 4.36 8.00
CA VAL A 133 -15.14 3.08 7.38
C VAL A 133 -16.51 2.61 7.83
N VAL A 134 -17.27 1.99 6.93
CA VAL A 134 -18.55 1.32 7.24
C VAL A 134 -18.40 -0.15 6.94
N ASN A 135 -18.73 -1.00 7.92
CA ASN A 135 -18.72 -2.45 7.76
C ASN A 135 -20.15 -2.94 7.56
N CYS A 136 -20.40 -3.64 6.46
CA CYS A 136 -21.71 -4.12 6.03
C CYS A 136 -21.72 -5.66 6.00
N ALA A 137 -22.88 -6.26 6.23
CA ALA A 137 -23.04 -7.70 6.02
C ALA A 137 -23.04 -8.06 4.53
N ARG A 138 -22.71 -9.30 4.17
CA ARG A 138 -22.72 -9.74 2.76
C ARG A 138 -24.14 -9.96 2.24
N ARG A 139 -24.33 -9.77 0.94
CA ARG A 139 -25.57 -10.06 0.21
C ARG A 139 -25.23 -10.85 -1.05
N ALA A 140 -25.95 -11.96 -1.24
CA ALA A 140 -25.77 -12.79 -2.41
C ALA A 140 -25.95 -11.93 -3.68
N HIS A 141 -25.09 -12.16 -4.66
CA HIS A 141 -25.16 -11.55 -5.99
C HIS A 141 -24.88 -10.03 -6.04
N ALA A 142 -24.56 -9.39 -4.92
CA ALA A 142 -24.15 -7.98 -4.92
C ALA A 142 -22.78 -7.82 -5.60
N LYS A 143 -22.68 -6.89 -6.55
CA LYS A 143 -21.43 -6.51 -7.24
C LYS A 143 -20.98 -5.10 -6.91
N TYR A 144 -21.93 -4.22 -6.60
CA TYR A 144 -21.68 -2.85 -6.17
C TYR A 144 -22.35 -2.59 -4.83
N ILE A 145 -21.82 -1.62 -4.11
CA ILE A 145 -22.36 -1.17 -2.83
C ILE A 145 -22.41 0.36 -2.78
N SER A 146 -23.43 0.88 -2.12
CA SER A 146 -23.54 2.30 -1.79
C SER A 146 -23.92 2.48 -0.32
N LEU A 147 -23.81 3.72 0.18
CA LEU A 147 -24.16 4.11 1.53
C LEU A 147 -25.23 5.21 1.50
N MET A 148 -26.13 5.18 2.47
CA MET A 148 -27.15 6.21 2.70
C MET A 148 -27.07 6.70 4.15
N LEU A 149 -27.06 8.02 4.33
CA LEU A 149 -27.16 8.66 5.64
C LEU A 149 -28.63 9.01 5.93
N PRO A 150 -29.27 8.40 6.94
CA PRO A 150 -30.70 8.63 7.21
C PRO A 150 -31.05 10.09 7.56
N ASP A 151 -30.10 10.82 8.17
CA ASP A 151 -30.37 12.16 8.74
C ASP A 151 -30.06 13.32 7.76
N GLU A 152 -29.50 13.04 6.58
CA GLU A 152 -29.20 14.08 5.57
C GLU A 152 -30.36 14.24 4.59
N GLN A 153 -31.04 15.40 4.66
CA GLN A 153 -32.22 15.73 3.85
C GLN A 153 -31.96 15.77 2.33
N SER A 154 -30.70 15.73 1.89
CA SER A 154 -30.38 15.47 0.49
C SER A 154 -30.16 13.98 0.29
N SER A 155 -31.19 13.29 -0.20
CA SER A 155 -31.10 11.96 -0.81
C SER A 155 -30.30 11.98 -2.11
N LYS A 156 -29.16 12.69 -2.16
CA LYS A 156 -28.20 12.52 -3.25
C LYS A 156 -27.68 11.10 -3.13
N SER A 157 -28.25 10.23 -3.96
CA SER A 157 -27.82 8.85 -4.09
C SER A 157 -26.32 8.85 -4.32
N ILE A 158 -25.56 8.38 -3.33
CA ILE A 158 -24.14 8.17 -3.49
C ILE A 158 -23.98 7.09 -4.55
N GLN A 159 -23.17 7.36 -5.57
CA GLN A 159 -23.01 6.43 -6.68
C GLN A 159 -22.43 5.10 -6.18
N PRO A 160 -23.03 3.94 -6.52
CA PRO A 160 -22.51 2.65 -6.12
C PRO A 160 -21.12 2.38 -6.70
N ILE A 161 -20.20 1.91 -5.85
CA ILE A 161 -18.84 1.56 -6.24
C ILE A 161 -18.67 0.03 -6.32
N PRO A 162 -17.80 -0.47 -7.21
CA PRO A 162 -17.55 -1.90 -7.32
C PRO A 162 -16.85 -2.41 -6.06
N MET A 163 -17.15 -3.65 -5.71
CA MET A 163 -16.48 -4.31 -4.59
C MET A 163 -15.25 -5.08 -5.07
N THR A 164 -14.13 -4.87 -4.37
CA THR A 164 -12.87 -5.59 -4.58
C THR A 164 -12.86 -6.87 -3.75
N PHE A 165 -12.58 -8.00 -4.38
CA PHE A 165 -12.49 -9.28 -3.68
C PHE A 165 -11.25 -9.32 -2.77
N ARG A 166 -11.47 -9.59 -1.49
CA ARG A 166 -10.43 -9.80 -0.46
C ARG A 166 -10.66 -11.05 0.38
N ALA A 167 -11.60 -11.90 -0.01
CA ALA A 167 -11.97 -13.12 0.69
C ALA A 167 -11.04 -14.30 0.32
N PHE A 168 -9.71 -14.07 0.34
CA PHE A 168 -8.72 -15.10 0.05
C PHE A 168 -8.67 -16.13 1.19
N ALA A 169 -8.44 -17.40 0.85
CA ALA A 169 -8.25 -18.46 1.83
C ALA A 169 -6.97 -18.24 2.65
N GLU A 170 -5.89 -17.86 1.97
CA GLU A 170 -4.61 -17.44 2.55
C GLU A 170 -4.17 -16.12 1.90
N PRO A 171 -3.44 -15.25 2.62
CA PRO A 171 -2.91 -14.02 2.04
C PRO A 171 -1.99 -14.30 0.85
N LEU A 172 -2.15 -13.52 -0.23
CA LEU A 172 -1.31 -13.66 -1.44
C LEU A 172 0.13 -13.21 -1.20
N HIS A 173 0.33 -12.30 -0.25
CA HIS A 173 1.62 -11.74 0.09
C HIS A 173 1.96 -12.02 1.56
N GLU A 174 3.17 -12.50 1.82
CA GLU A 174 3.64 -12.65 3.21
C GLU A 174 3.91 -11.27 3.82
N PHE A 175 4.49 -10.35 3.05
CA PHE A 175 4.89 -9.02 3.51
C PHE A 175 4.50 -7.93 2.49
N GLY A 176 3.65 -7.01 2.92
CA GLY A 176 3.27 -5.81 2.17
C GLY A 176 3.59 -4.52 2.92
N VAL A 177 3.47 -3.39 2.23
CA VAL A 177 3.81 -2.06 2.77
C VAL A 177 2.70 -1.06 2.49
N CYS A 178 2.11 -0.51 3.56
CA CYS A 178 1.38 0.74 3.52
C CYS A 178 2.39 1.88 3.47
N LEU A 179 2.60 2.43 2.28
CA LEU A 179 3.46 3.58 2.09
C LEU A 179 2.57 4.81 1.94
N GLY A 180 2.55 5.64 2.97
CA GLY A 180 2.06 7.02 2.90
C GLY A 180 3.24 7.94 3.10
N GLN A 181 3.14 9.25 3.05
CA GLN A 181 1.96 10.02 2.71
C GLN A 181 2.19 10.68 1.36
N PHE A 182 1.27 10.46 0.42
CA PHE A 182 1.34 11.09 -0.91
C PHE A 182 0.33 12.22 -0.98
N TYR A 183 0.72 13.39 -0.51
CA TYR A 183 -0.05 14.61 -0.73
C TYR A 183 0.82 15.85 -0.92
N GLY A 184 0.22 16.88 -1.53
CA GLY A 184 0.86 18.17 -1.79
C GLY A 184 1.55 18.25 -3.15
N ASP A 185 1.96 19.46 -3.50
CA ASP A 185 2.44 19.88 -4.83
C ASP A 185 3.92 19.58 -5.10
N THR A 186 4.67 19.11 -4.10
CA THR A 186 6.08 18.76 -4.25
C THR A 186 6.25 17.36 -4.84
N ALA A 187 7.18 17.25 -5.80
CA ALA A 187 7.53 15.96 -6.39
C ALA A 187 8.28 15.08 -5.38
N LYS A 188 7.94 13.79 -5.36
CA LYS A 188 8.50 12.80 -4.42
C LYS A 188 8.96 11.53 -5.13
N TRP A 189 8.92 11.51 -6.47
CA TRP A 189 9.17 10.34 -7.31
C TRP A 189 10.42 9.54 -6.93
N LEU A 190 11.56 10.20 -6.69
CA LEU A 190 12.79 9.49 -6.34
C LEU A 190 12.67 8.82 -4.96
N GLU A 191 12.09 9.53 -4.00
CA GLU A 191 11.85 9.02 -2.65
C GLU A 191 10.87 7.84 -2.66
N ILE A 192 9.87 7.86 -3.55
CA ILE A 192 8.95 6.74 -3.79
C ILE A 192 9.74 5.52 -4.30
N VAL A 193 10.55 5.68 -5.34
CA VAL A 193 11.36 4.59 -5.90
C VAL A 193 12.34 4.04 -4.85
N GLU A 194 13.04 4.91 -4.12
CA GLU A 194 13.94 4.51 -3.03
C GLU A 194 13.20 3.71 -1.95
N SER A 195 12.00 4.15 -1.55
CA SER A 195 11.23 3.45 -0.53
C SER A 195 10.78 2.08 -1.02
N VAL A 196 10.24 1.99 -2.24
CA VAL A 196 9.80 0.71 -2.81
C VAL A 196 10.97 -0.26 -2.89
N GLU A 197 12.08 0.13 -3.49
CA GLU A 197 13.21 -0.76 -3.69
C GLU A 197 13.90 -1.15 -2.37
N SER A 198 13.99 -0.23 -1.40
CA SER A 198 14.51 -0.53 -0.07
C SER A 198 13.69 -1.61 0.64
N HIS A 199 12.36 -1.56 0.56
CA HIS A 199 11.51 -2.55 1.21
C HIS A 199 11.43 -3.86 0.40
N ARG A 200 11.60 -3.82 -0.92
CA ARG A 200 11.74 -5.03 -1.75
C ARG A 200 12.98 -5.84 -1.41
N ILE A 201 14.10 -5.18 -1.07
CA ILE A 201 15.31 -5.87 -0.55
C ILE A 201 14.98 -6.65 0.74
N LEU A 202 14.08 -6.12 1.58
CA LEU A 202 13.61 -6.81 2.79
C LEU A 202 12.58 -7.91 2.52
N GLY A 203 12.16 -8.09 1.26
CA GLY A 203 11.20 -9.11 0.83
C GLY A 203 9.76 -8.64 0.75
N ALA A 204 9.50 -7.32 0.71
CA ALA A 204 8.16 -6.81 0.41
C ALA A 204 7.76 -7.19 -1.02
N THR A 205 6.55 -7.73 -1.18
CA THR A 205 6.03 -8.16 -2.48
C THR A 205 4.83 -7.35 -2.95
N MET A 206 4.29 -6.47 -2.08
CA MET A 206 3.13 -5.67 -2.40
C MET A 206 3.18 -4.31 -1.72
N PHE A 207 2.84 -3.26 -2.45
CA PHE A 207 2.76 -1.90 -1.96
C PHE A 207 1.35 -1.34 -2.11
N TYR A 208 0.93 -0.56 -1.14
CA TYR A 208 -0.41 0.03 -1.12
C TYR A 208 -0.24 1.54 -1.04
N PHE A 209 -0.66 2.23 -2.10
CA PHE A 209 -0.49 3.67 -2.22
C PHE A 209 -1.83 4.37 -2.14
N VAL A 210 -1.91 5.38 -1.28
CA VAL A 210 -3.08 6.26 -1.17
C VAL A 210 -2.63 7.68 -1.44
N SER A 211 -3.03 8.21 -2.58
CA SER A 211 -2.55 9.51 -3.08
C SER A 211 -3.66 10.54 -3.15
N ILE A 212 -3.32 11.78 -2.81
CA ILE A 212 -4.17 12.96 -2.87
C ILE A 212 -3.35 14.04 -3.54
N GLU A 213 -3.74 14.52 -4.71
CA GLU A 213 -3.03 15.61 -5.43
C GLU A 213 -1.52 15.32 -5.59
N VAL A 214 -1.14 14.58 -6.63
CA VAL A 214 0.26 14.20 -6.89
C VAL A 214 0.78 14.77 -8.19
N THR A 215 2.10 14.92 -8.28
CA THR A 215 2.73 15.45 -9.49
C THR A 215 2.69 14.44 -10.65
N MET A 216 2.92 14.91 -11.88
CA MET A 216 3.04 14.03 -13.05
C MET A 216 4.18 13.01 -12.87
N TYR A 217 5.31 13.41 -12.26
CA TYR A 217 6.42 12.51 -11.98
C TYR A 217 6.01 11.39 -11.02
N ASP A 218 5.33 11.72 -9.91
CA ASP A 218 4.86 10.73 -8.95
C ASP A 218 3.84 9.76 -9.60
N SER A 219 2.94 10.30 -10.42
CA SER A 219 1.94 9.52 -11.15
C SER A 219 2.57 8.48 -12.09
N GLN A 220 3.69 8.81 -12.73
CA GLN A 220 4.44 7.85 -13.56
C GLN A 220 5.03 6.71 -12.74
N VAL A 221 5.52 6.98 -11.52
CA VAL A 221 6.02 5.94 -10.60
C VAL A 221 4.90 5.00 -10.16
N PHE A 222 3.74 5.55 -9.75
CA PHE A 222 2.58 4.73 -9.37
C PHE A 222 2.12 3.84 -10.51
N THR A 223 1.93 4.44 -11.70
CA THR A 223 1.53 3.71 -12.90
C THR A 223 2.54 2.63 -13.30
N TYR A 224 3.83 2.85 -13.05
CA TYR A 224 4.85 1.84 -13.31
C TYR A 224 4.72 0.63 -12.38
N TYR A 225 4.69 0.85 -11.07
CA TYR A 225 4.60 -0.28 -10.12
C TYR A 225 3.24 -0.99 -10.16
N ASP A 226 2.14 -0.28 -10.46
CA ASP A 226 0.82 -0.88 -10.65
C ASP A 226 0.82 -1.83 -11.86
N ARG A 227 1.45 -1.42 -12.98
CA ARG A 227 1.58 -2.26 -14.19
C ARG A 227 2.41 -3.52 -13.96
N LEU A 228 3.37 -3.47 -13.04
CA LEU A 228 4.16 -4.64 -12.64
C LEU A 228 3.42 -5.57 -11.67
N GLY A 229 2.22 -5.19 -11.21
CA GLY A 229 1.52 -5.93 -10.16
C GLY A 229 2.23 -5.86 -8.80
N LEU A 230 3.08 -4.85 -8.59
CA LEU A 230 3.82 -4.64 -7.35
C LEU A 230 3.13 -3.65 -6.41
N SER A 231 2.19 -2.86 -6.93
CA SER A 231 1.40 -1.95 -6.12
C SER A 231 -0.08 -1.94 -6.47
N GLU A 232 -0.88 -1.47 -5.53
CA GLU A 232 -2.24 -1.02 -5.75
C GLU A 232 -2.35 0.44 -5.30
N THR A 233 -2.58 1.32 -6.26
CA THR A 233 -2.76 2.75 -6.02
C THR A 233 -4.25 3.13 -5.98
N VAL A 234 -4.62 3.99 -5.03
CA VAL A 234 -5.87 4.73 -5.06
C VAL A 234 -5.58 6.23 -5.09
N HIS A 235 -6.28 6.92 -5.99
CA HIS A 235 -6.25 8.37 -6.12
C HIS A 235 -7.53 8.94 -5.52
N ILE A 236 -7.38 9.78 -4.49
CA ILE A 236 -8.48 10.46 -3.82
C ILE A 236 -8.48 11.90 -4.30
N LEU A 237 -9.55 12.27 -5.01
CA LEU A 237 -9.79 13.66 -5.41
C LEU A 237 -10.45 14.41 -4.26
N MET A 238 -9.98 15.63 -4.00
CA MET A 238 -10.45 16.45 -2.90
C MET A 238 -10.72 17.87 -3.37
N ASP A 239 -11.80 18.46 -2.84
CA ASP A 239 -12.17 19.86 -3.15
C ASP A 239 -11.45 20.88 -2.26
N HIS A 240 -10.51 20.44 -1.43
CA HIS A 240 -9.78 21.30 -0.48
C HIS A 240 -8.40 20.71 -0.18
N LYS A 241 -7.49 21.61 0.23
CA LYS A 241 -6.10 21.26 0.50
C LYS A 241 -5.98 20.24 1.64
N PRO A 242 -5.20 19.16 1.45
CA PRO A 242 -5.00 18.16 2.49
C PRO A 242 -4.25 18.73 3.72
N ASN A 243 -4.68 18.33 4.93
CA ASN A 243 -4.01 18.53 6.21
C ASN A 243 -3.57 17.20 6.86
N TYR A 244 -3.03 17.26 8.09
CA TYR A 244 -2.54 16.07 8.81
C TYR A 244 -3.59 14.97 9.07
N GLN A 245 -4.89 15.28 9.03
CA GLN A 245 -5.95 14.29 9.25
C GLN A 245 -6.07 13.31 8.07
N PHE A 246 -5.57 13.66 6.88
CA PHE A 246 -5.51 12.73 5.76
C PHE A 246 -4.52 11.60 5.94
N HIS A 247 -3.56 11.73 6.84
CA HIS A 247 -2.69 10.63 7.21
C HIS A 247 -3.52 9.47 7.77
N GLU A 248 -4.55 9.81 8.57
CA GLU A 248 -5.47 8.83 9.14
C GLU A 248 -6.30 8.17 8.02
N LEU A 249 -6.74 8.93 7.02
CA LEU A 249 -7.44 8.38 5.85
C LEU A 249 -6.58 7.40 5.06
N GLN A 250 -5.35 7.80 4.73
CA GLN A 250 -4.40 6.99 3.97
C GLN A 250 -4.10 5.66 4.68
N GLN A 251 -3.86 5.72 5.98
CA GLN A 251 -3.60 4.52 6.78
C GLN A 251 -4.82 3.61 6.88
N ASN A 252 -6.02 4.17 7.10
CA ASN A 252 -7.24 3.35 7.17
C ASN A 252 -7.58 2.72 5.82
N GLU A 253 -7.49 3.46 4.72
CA GLU A 253 -7.69 2.90 3.37
C GLU A 253 -6.73 1.75 3.12
N CYS A 254 -5.43 1.97 3.37
CA CYS A 254 -4.42 0.95 3.18
C CYS A 254 -4.63 -0.28 4.08
N TYR A 255 -5.02 -0.09 5.33
CA TYR A 255 -5.34 -1.19 6.25
C TYR A 255 -6.41 -2.10 5.67
N TYR A 256 -7.52 -1.54 5.17
CA TYR A 256 -8.58 -2.35 4.56
C TYR A 256 -8.14 -2.92 3.20
N ARG A 257 -7.40 -2.16 2.39
CA ARG A 257 -6.86 -2.67 1.13
C ARG A 257 -5.95 -3.88 1.31
N SER A 258 -5.14 -3.88 2.37
CA SER A 258 -4.15 -4.91 2.66
C SER A 258 -4.71 -6.12 3.41
N ARG A 259 -5.85 -5.97 4.11
CA ARG A 259 -6.47 -7.05 4.89
C ARG A 259 -6.78 -8.25 4.00
N GLN A 260 -6.39 -9.45 4.47
CA GLN A 260 -6.48 -10.72 3.75
C GLN A 260 -5.74 -10.78 2.40
N HIS A 261 -5.09 -9.69 1.97
CA HIS A 261 -4.22 -9.65 0.79
C HIS A 261 -2.76 -9.85 1.18
N SER A 262 -2.32 -9.16 2.24
CA SER A 262 -1.02 -9.33 2.89
C SER A 262 -1.17 -9.86 4.31
N LYS A 263 -0.31 -10.81 4.71
CA LYS A 263 -0.29 -11.35 6.07
C LYS A 263 0.29 -10.38 7.09
N TRP A 264 1.42 -9.76 6.73
CA TRP A 264 2.10 -8.74 7.50
C TRP A 264 2.18 -7.45 6.69
N VAL A 265 1.91 -6.32 7.33
CA VAL A 265 1.87 -5.02 6.64
C VAL A 265 2.66 -3.98 7.44
N LEU A 266 3.70 -3.42 6.82
CA LEU A 266 4.44 -2.29 7.40
C LEU A 266 3.65 -1.00 7.20
N ASN A 267 3.46 -0.24 8.27
CA ASN A 267 2.89 1.11 8.22
C ASN A 267 3.99 2.15 8.38
N VAL A 268 4.38 2.81 7.30
CA VAL A 268 5.47 3.80 7.28
C VAL A 268 5.11 5.02 6.44
N ASP A 269 5.71 6.16 6.83
CA ASP A 269 5.70 7.37 6.04
C ASP A 269 6.80 7.32 4.94
N LEU A 270 6.74 8.24 3.98
CA LEU A 270 7.55 8.17 2.76
C LEU A 270 9.00 8.53 3.05
N ASP A 271 9.21 9.27 4.12
CA ASP A 271 10.50 9.61 4.70
C ASP A 271 11.02 8.54 5.67
N GLU A 272 10.38 7.37 5.78
CA GLU A 272 10.76 6.30 6.70
C GLU A 272 11.23 5.03 5.97
N ARG A 273 12.34 4.44 6.42
CA ARG A 273 12.86 3.17 5.92
C ARG A 273 13.00 2.17 7.05
N LEU A 274 12.47 0.97 6.88
CA LEU A 274 12.78 -0.13 7.78
C LEU A 274 14.23 -0.57 7.56
N MET A 275 15.01 -0.58 8.63
CA MET A 275 16.35 -1.15 8.68
C MET A 275 16.28 -2.45 9.46
N PHE A 276 16.83 -3.52 8.88
CA PHE A 276 16.85 -4.84 9.52
C PHE A 276 18.23 -5.47 9.35
N ASN A 277 18.69 -6.15 10.41
CA ASN A 277 20.03 -6.73 10.44
C ASN A 277 20.17 -7.81 9.36
N LYS A 278 21.15 -7.62 8.45
CA LYS A 278 21.39 -8.49 7.29
C LYS A 278 21.72 -9.95 7.61
N LYS A 279 22.07 -10.26 8.87
CA LYS A 279 22.23 -11.65 9.33
C LYS A 279 20.92 -12.43 9.33
N TYR A 280 19.78 -11.74 9.22
CA TYR A 280 18.45 -12.33 9.27
C TYR A 280 17.63 -11.90 8.05
N SER A 281 16.86 -12.83 7.49
CA SER A 281 15.80 -12.46 6.54
C SER A 281 14.61 -11.90 7.32
N PHE A 282 14.17 -10.69 6.96
CA PHE A 282 13.03 -10.05 7.61
C PHE A 282 11.74 -10.88 7.47
N VAL A 283 11.48 -11.41 6.27
CA VAL A 283 10.33 -12.29 6.02
C VAL A 283 10.43 -13.58 6.85
N ASN A 284 11.61 -14.19 6.98
CA ASN A 284 11.75 -15.38 7.83
C ASN A 284 11.56 -15.04 9.31
N PHE A 285 12.04 -13.88 9.76
CA PHE A 285 11.75 -13.38 11.11
C PHE A 285 10.23 -13.27 11.34
N LEU A 286 9.49 -12.65 10.42
CA LEU A 286 8.02 -12.55 10.50
C LEU A 286 7.33 -13.92 10.60
N ARG A 287 7.84 -14.94 9.91
CA ARG A 287 7.31 -16.31 9.95
C ARG A 287 7.57 -17.02 11.29
N THR A 288 8.57 -16.60 12.05
CA THR A 288 8.87 -17.18 13.38
C THR A 288 8.05 -16.57 14.50
N LEU A 289 7.31 -15.49 14.23
CA LEU A 289 6.51 -14.83 15.26
C LEU A 289 5.34 -15.70 15.73
N PRO A 290 4.98 -15.64 17.03
CA PRO A 290 3.79 -16.33 17.53
C PRO A 290 2.54 -15.97 16.73
N ALA A 291 1.67 -16.95 16.47
CA ALA A 291 0.48 -16.79 15.64
C ALA A 291 -0.48 -15.68 16.12
N ASN A 292 -0.46 -15.36 17.42
CA ASN A 292 -1.26 -14.29 18.02
C ASN A 292 -0.53 -12.93 18.05
N THR A 293 0.59 -12.76 17.34
CA THR A 293 1.28 -11.48 17.25
C THR A 293 0.51 -10.55 16.32
N GLY A 294 -0.13 -9.53 16.88
CA GLY A 294 -0.91 -8.55 16.11
C GLY A 294 -0.07 -7.41 15.58
N GLU A 295 1.05 -7.11 16.23
CA GLU A 295 1.89 -5.97 15.91
C GLU A 295 3.32 -6.20 16.39
N ILE A 296 4.30 -5.81 15.57
CA ILE A 296 5.69 -5.64 15.98
C ILE A 296 6.07 -4.17 15.77
N THR A 297 6.78 -3.59 16.73
CA THR A 297 7.18 -2.17 16.68
C THR A 297 8.69 -2.01 16.69
N PHE A 298 9.13 -0.91 16.09
CA PHE A 298 10.53 -0.58 15.88
C PHE A 298 10.84 0.80 16.48
N SER A 299 11.98 0.91 17.15
CA SER A 299 12.54 2.21 17.53
C SER A 299 12.87 3.04 16.28
N VAL A 300 12.94 4.35 16.42
CA VAL A 300 13.23 5.28 15.32
C VAL A 300 14.56 6.00 15.55
N ALA A 301 15.36 6.11 14.51
CA ALA A 301 16.50 7.03 14.43
C ALA A 301 16.21 8.08 13.36
N ARG A 302 16.36 9.37 13.71
CA ARG A 302 16.10 10.47 12.76
C ARG A 302 17.36 10.86 12.04
N VAL A 303 17.28 10.94 10.72
CA VAL A 303 18.34 11.39 9.83
C VAL A 303 18.06 12.83 9.42
N VAL A 304 19.07 13.69 9.52
CA VAL A 304 18.94 15.11 9.20
C VAL A 304 18.87 15.31 7.69
N LYS A 305 17.68 15.64 7.18
CA LYS A 305 17.45 16.03 5.77
C LYS A 305 17.48 17.55 5.66
N ARG A 306 18.43 18.11 4.91
CA ARG A 306 18.70 19.56 4.88
C ARG A 306 18.12 20.27 3.65
N GLU A 307 17.77 19.54 2.61
CA GLU A 307 17.30 20.10 1.34
C GLU A 307 15.97 19.51 0.93
N ASN A 308 15.34 20.17 -0.05
CA ASN A 308 14.13 19.68 -0.70
C ASN A 308 14.46 18.56 -1.70
N ASN A 309 13.44 17.79 -2.06
CA ASN A 309 13.55 16.74 -3.07
C ASN A 309 13.76 17.34 -4.47
N MET A 310 14.32 16.53 -5.38
CA MET A 310 14.38 16.89 -6.80
C MET A 310 12.97 17.00 -7.41
N GLU A 311 12.73 18.08 -8.15
CA GLU A 311 11.45 18.30 -8.82
C GLU A 311 11.28 17.46 -10.08
N LYS A 312 12.38 17.14 -10.77
CA LYS A 312 12.38 16.50 -12.10
C LYS A 312 13.59 15.58 -12.27
N TYR A 313 13.48 14.65 -13.21
CA TYR A 313 14.59 13.83 -13.66
C TYR A 313 15.26 14.46 -14.88
N GLU A 314 16.57 14.71 -14.82
CA GLU A 314 17.33 15.40 -15.89
C GLU A 314 18.20 14.46 -16.73
N ASN A 315 17.98 13.14 -16.65
CA ASN A 315 18.78 12.13 -17.35
C ASN A 315 20.30 12.24 -17.09
N ASN A 316 20.65 12.62 -15.87
CA ASN A 316 22.03 12.71 -15.40
C ASN A 316 22.22 11.76 -14.22
N GLN A 317 23.04 10.73 -14.42
CA GLN A 317 23.26 9.68 -13.41
C GLN A 317 24.02 10.19 -12.18
N THR A 318 24.98 11.10 -12.36
CA THR A 318 25.72 11.71 -11.23
C THR A 318 24.79 12.54 -10.36
N GLN A 319 23.96 13.37 -10.98
CA GLN A 319 22.95 14.15 -10.26
C GLN A 319 21.94 13.24 -9.55
N LEU A 320 21.53 12.13 -10.18
CA LEU A 320 20.66 11.15 -9.55
C LEU A 320 21.31 10.56 -8.29
N GLU A 321 22.58 10.15 -8.37
CA GLU A 321 23.34 9.59 -7.23
C GLU A 321 23.44 10.59 -6.06
N GLU A 322 23.81 11.83 -6.36
CA GLU A 322 23.96 12.90 -5.38
C GLU A 322 22.65 13.26 -4.65
N ASN A 323 21.50 12.87 -5.22
CA ASN A 323 20.19 13.13 -4.66
C ASN A 323 19.52 11.92 -4.01
N LEU A 324 20.17 10.75 -4.00
CA LEU A 324 19.69 9.60 -3.25
C LEU A 324 19.75 9.87 -1.75
N LEU A 325 18.61 9.86 -1.05
CA LEU A 325 18.54 10.27 0.36
C LEU A 325 19.46 9.44 1.25
N PHE A 326 19.53 8.14 0.97
CA PHE A 326 20.33 7.20 1.75
C PHE A 326 21.84 7.30 1.58
N LEU A 327 22.32 7.94 0.50
CA LEU A 327 23.74 8.26 0.31
C LEU A 327 24.05 9.66 0.84
N LYS A 328 23.16 10.61 0.54
CA LYS A 328 23.32 12.04 0.84
C LYS A 328 23.29 12.35 2.34
N TYR A 329 22.41 11.69 3.10
CA TYR A 329 22.16 12.04 4.50
C TYR A 329 22.53 10.91 5.49
N ASN A 330 23.52 11.20 6.33
CA ASN A 330 24.09 10.25 7.30
C ASN A 330 24.12 10.74 8.75
N GLU A 331 23.93 12.04 9.00
CA GLU A 331 23.78 12.61 10.34
C GLU A 331 22.50 12.08 10.98
N THR A 332 22.65 11.23 12.00
CA THR A 332 21.57 10.41 12.57
C THR A 332 21.50 10.58 14.09
N SER A 333 20.31 10.63 14.65
CA SER A 333 20.09 10.66 16.11
C SER A 333 20.24 9.28 16.74
N ASP A 334 20.35 9.23 18.06
CA ASP A 334 20.13 7.99 18.81
C ASP A 334 18.75 7.37 18.51
N ARG A 335 18.68 6.04 18.62
CA ARG A 335 17.45 5.26 18.44
C ARG A 335 16.53 5.45 19.64
N GLY A 336 15.29 5.90 19.42
CA GLY A 336 14.31 6.18 20.47
C GLY A 336 12.91 5.61 20.18
N TRP A 337 12.10 5.50 21.22
CA TRP A 337 10.73 4.94 21.16
C TRP A 337 9.63 6.01 21.13
N GLY A 338 9.96 7.26 20.84
CA GLY A 338 9.01 8.38 20.93
C GLY A 338 7.91 8.36 19.86
N VAL A 339 8.20 7.84 18.67
CA VAL A 339 7.27 7.78 17.52
C VAL A 339 7.46 6.46 16.76
N PRO A 340 7.26 5.30 17.41
CA PRO A 340 7.55 4.02 16.78
C PRO A 340 6.72 3.84 15.50
N LYS A 341 7.21 2.98 14.61
CA LYS A 341 6.40 2.41 13.53
C LYS A 341 6.43 0.91 13.65
N GLY A 342 5.49 0.26 12.96
CA GLY A 342 5.28 -1.16 13.15
C GLY A 342 4.82 -1.88 11.91
N VAL A 343 5.01 -3.19 11.97
CA VAL A 343 4.38 -4.14 11.07
C VAL A 343 3.22 -4.77 11.84
N PHE A 344 2.03 -4.72 11.26
CA PHE A 344 0.83 -5.27 11.86
C PHE A 344 0.31 -6.47 11.06
N ASN A 345 -0.41 -7.36 11.74
CA ASN A 345 -1.19 -8.40 11.10
C ASN A 345 -2.63 -7.89 10.93
N PRO A 346 -3.10 -7.63 9.69
CA PRO A 346 -4.43 -7.06 9.45
C PRO A 346 -5.59 -7.90 9.99
N ASN A 347 -5.37 -9.20 10.25
CA ASN A 347 -6.41 -10.09 10.77
C ASN A 347 -6.56 -10.04 12.30
N LEU A 348 -5.59 -9.46 13.01
CA LEU A 348 -5.58 -9.37 14.48
C LEU A 348 -5.72 -7.93 15.00
N VAL A 349 -5.70 -6.95 14.10
CA VAL A 349 -5.94 -5.54 14.40
C VAL A 349 -7.30 -5.12 13.85
N HIS A 350 -7.89 -4.06 14.41
CA HIS A 350 -9.19 -3.54 13.98
C HIS A 350 -9.16 -2.07 13.59
N SER A 351 -8.12 -1.34 13.99
CA SER A 351 -7.96 0.08 13.72
C SER A 351 -6.50 0.48 13.90
N LEU A 352 -5.96 1.23 12.96
CA LEU A 352 -4.65 1.85 13.05
C LEU A 352 -4.76 3.30 13.50
N PHE A 353 -3.74 3.75 14.21
CA PHE A 353 -3.44 5.16 14.43
C PHE A 353 -2.03 5.44 13.91
N TYR A 354 -1.65 6.71 13.76
CA TYR A 354 -0.45 7.15 13.02
C TYR A 354 0.81 6.29 13.20
N HIS A 355 1.04 5.81 14.42
CA HIS A 355 2.24 5.11 14.85
C HIS A 355 2.01 3.64 15.25
N PHE A 356 0.78 3.23 15.57
CA PHE A 356 0.52 1.92 16.18
C PHE A 356 -0.93 1.44 15.98
N ALA A 357 -1.17 0.14 16.20
CA ALA A 357 -2.52 -0.40 16.19
C ALA A 357 -3.30 0.06 17.43
N ARG A 358 -4.35 0.86 17.20
CA ARG A 358 -5.19 1.44 18.26
C ARG A 358 -6.14 0.42 18.86
N LEU A 359 -6.68 -0.47 18.03
CA LEU A 359 -7.58 -1.55 18.45
C LEU A 359 -7.10 -2.87 17.89
N ARG A 360 -7.16 -3.90 18.73
CA ARG A 360 -6.70 -5.24 18.42
C ARG A 360 -7.62 -6.28 19.03
N ASP A 361 -7.51 -7.51 18.56
CA ASP A 361 -8.13 -8.64 19.25
C ASP A 361 -7.57 -8.79 20.67
N PRO A 362 -8.38 -9.19 21.68
CA PRO A 362 -7.91 -9.29 23.06
C PRO A 362 -6.74 -10.26 23.27
N SER A 363 -6.61 -11.28 22.43
CA SER A 363 -5.51 -12.25 22.46
C SER A 363 -4.25 -11.80 21.71
N ALA A 364 -4.32 -10.67 21.01
CA ALA A 364 -3.23 -10.19 20.17
C ALA A 364 -2.12 -9.56 21.02
N ILE A 365 -0.88 -10.00 20.82
CA ILE A 365 0.29 -9.45 21.51
C ILE A 365 1.02 -8.43 20.63
N VAL A 366 1.77 -7.55 21.29
CA VAL A 366 2.70 -6.60 20.66
C VAL A 366 4.10 -6.94 21.08
N LEU A 367 5.02 -6.98 20.12
CA LEU A 367 6.43 -7.19 20.37
C LEU A 367 7.24 -5.97 19.95
N ASN A 368 8.28 -5.66 20.71
CA ASN A 368 9.21 -4.58 20.39
C ASN A 368 10.49 -5.21 19.87
N VAL A 369 10.90 -4.85 18.65
CA VAL A 369 12.15 -5.33 18.08
C VAL A 369 13.31 -4.58 18.72
N LEU A 370 14.35 -5.32 19.12
CA LEU A 370 15.54 -4.70 19.70
C LEU A 370 16.21 -3.77 18.66
N PRO A 371 16.64 -2.55 19.05
CA PRO A 371 17.18 -1.56 18.10
C PRO A 371 18.39 -2.02 17.29
N ASN A 372 19.16 -3.00 17.79
CA ASN A 372 20.30 -3.61 17.09
C ASN A 372 19.90 -4.73 16.09
N ILE A 373 18.64 -5.19 16.14
CA ILE A 373 18.06 -6.14 15.19
C ILE A 373 17.32 -5.38 14.09
N GLY A 374 16.51 -4.38 14.45
CA GLY A 374 15.81 -3.56 13.48
C GLY A 374 15.31 -2.25 14.06
N TYR A 375 15.23 -1.22 13.21
CA TYR A 375 14.78 0.12 13.56
C TYR A 375 14.25 0.84 12.32
N ILE A 376 13.55 1.95 12.51
CA ILE A 376 13.12 2.83 11.43
C ILE A 376 14.15 3.96 11.29
N ARG A 377 14.66 4.15 10.09
CA ARG A 377 15.46 5.31 9.71
C ARG A 377 14.51 6.36 9.14
N HIS A 378 14.37 7.50 9.82
CA HIS A 378 13.40 8.55 9.49
C HIS A 378 14.10 9.81 8.97
N TYR A 379 14.04 10.07 7.66
CA TYR A 379 14.64 11.22 6.98
C TYR A 379 13.87 12.52 7.27
N ARG A 380 14.14 13.12 8.42
CA ARG A 380 13.39 14.27 8.90
C ARG A 380 14.00 15.58 8.43
N THR A 381 13.18 16.39 7.75
CA THR A 381 13.61 17.70 7.26
C THR A 381 13.86 18.72 8.39
N VAL A 382 14.89 19.55 8.22
CA VAL A 382 15.17 20.75 9.02
C VAL A 382 14.97 22.04 8.22
N VAL A 383 14.45 21.94 6.99
CA VAL A 383 14.14 23.10 6.15
C VAL A 383 13.09 23.97 6.87
N ALA A 384 13.33 25.27 6.92
CA ALA A 384 12.46 26.23 7.59
C ALA A 384 11.01 26.17 7.05
N ASN A 385 10.04 26.52 7.89
CA ASN A 385 8.60 26.50 7.57
C ASN A 385 8.00 25.11 7.29
N THR A 386 8.71 24.03 7.62
CA THR A 386 8.16 22.67 7.63
C THR A 386 7.70 22.26 9.03
N VAL A 387 6.80 21.28 9.13
CA VAL A 387 6.22 20.84 10.41
C VAL A 387 7.32 20.27 11.31
N ALA A 388 7.48 20.87 12.49
CA ALA A 388 8.48 20.49 13.48
C ALA A 388 9.94 20.55 12.96
N SER A 389 10.26 21.56 12.15
CA SER A 389 11.62 21.78 11.61
C SER A 389 12.69 22.00 12.69
N ASN A 390 12.30 22.43 13.89
CA ASN A 390 13.19 22.64 15.04
C ASN A 390 13.49 21.37 15.83
N TRP A 391 13.09 20.18 15.34
CA TRP A 391 13.28 18.92 16.06
C TRP A 391 14.75 18.69 16.44
N LEU A 392 15.71 19.14 15.62
CA LEU A 392 17.13 18.92 15.81
C LEU A 392 17.68 19.52 17.13
N GLU A 393 17.07 20.60 17.65
CA GLU A 393 17.50 21.27 18.89
C GLU A 393 17.50 20.33 20.11
N GLY A 394 16.66 19.28 20.07
CA GLY A 394 16.52 18.31 21.15
C GLY A 394 17.39 17.06 21.03
N TYR A 395 18.26 16.94 20.00
CA TYR A 395 18.97 15.69 19.71
C TYR A 395 20.46 15.90 19.52
N LYS A 396 21.24 14.94 20.02
CA LYS A 396 22.62 14.73 19.58
C LYS A 396 22.58 13.85 18.33
N VAL A 397 23.40 14.20 17.35
CA VAL A 397 23.53 13.44 16.10
C VAL A 397 24.96 12.98 15.90
N HIS A 398 25.11 11.84 15.24
CA HIS A 398 26.38 11.24 14.85
C HIS A 398 26.31 10.77 13.41
N ASN A 399 27.46 10.57 12.77
CA ASN A 399 27.49 10.07 11.41
C ASN A 399 27.25 8.54 11.39
N GLU A 400 26.16 8.10 10.78
CA GLU A 400 25.80 6.69 10.65
C GLU A 400 25.28 6.42 9.22
N PRO A 401 26.18 6.10 8.27
CA PRO A 401 25.80 5.70 6.93
C PRO A 401 25.13 4.32 6.91
N LEU A 402 24.43 4.03 5.82
CA LEU A 402 23.91 2.67 5.59
C LEU A 402 25.06 1.67 5.42
N ASP A 403 24.74 0.39 5.69
CA ASP A 403 25.63 -0.73 5.36
C ASP A 403 25.99 -0.68 3.86
N HIS A 404 27.27 -0.83 3.55
CA HIS A 404 27.79 -0.61 2.19
C HIS A 404 27.13 -1.53 1.17
N ASP A 405 27.01 -2.83 1.47
CA ASP A 405 26.41 -3.80 0.55
C ASP A 405 24.93 -3.49 0.29
N PHE A 406 24.20 -3.10 1.33
CA PHE A 406 22.80 -2.69 1.22
C PHE A 406 22.65 -1.42 0.39
N ALA A 407 23.51 -0.41 0.63
CA ALA A 407 23.49 0.85 -0.09
C ALA A 407 23.80 0.67 -1.58
N GLU A 408 24.78 -0.16 -1.93
CA GLU A 408 25.13 -0.43 -3.33
C GLU A 408 24.03 -1.20 -4.06
N GLU A 409 23.42 -2.22 -3.43
CA GLU A 409 22.29 -2.93 -4.03
C GLU A 409 21.06 -2.03 -4.18
N LEU A 410 20.75 -1.19 -3.18
CA LEU A 410 19.66 -0.22 -3.28
C LEU A 410 19.91 0.79 -4.40
N LYS A 411 21.12 1.34 -4.49
CA LYS A 411 21.52 2.26 -5.57
C LYS A 411 21.30 1.63 -6.94
N ARG A 412 21.79 0.40 -7.13
CA ARG A 412 21.66 -0.34 -8.39
C ARG A 412 20.20 -0.55 -8.79
N ARG A 413 19.33 -0.93 -7.83
CA ARG A 413 17.89 -1.10 -8.08
C ARG A 413 17.20 0.21 -8.42
N VAL A 414 17.44 1.27 -7.63
CA VAL A 414 16.85 2.58 -7.86
C VAL A 414 17.23 3.10 -9.25
N PHE A 415 18.51 3.00 -9.64
CA PHE A 415 18.94 3.45 -10.97
C PHE A 415 18.25 2.68 -12.10
N LEU A 416 18.11 1.35 -11.95
CA LEU A 416 17.41 0.53 -12.92
C LEU A 416 15.94 0.94 -13.06
N GLU A 417 15.23 1.10 -11.95
CA GLU A 417 13.80 1.44 -11.99
C GLU A 417 13.57 2.87 -12.46
N VAL A 418 14.38 3.85 -12.03
CA VAL A 418 14.33 5.23 -12.53
C VAL A 418 14.54 5.27 -14.05
N ALA A 419 15.50 4.49 -14.56
CA ALA A 419 15.70 4.35 -16.00
C ALA A 419 14.46 3.73 -16.68
N ASN A 420 13.87 2.67 -16.14
CA ASN A 420 12.68 2.05 -16.71
C ASN A 420 11.45 2.98 -16.71
N ILE A 421 11.33 3.85 -15.69
CA ILE A 421 10.21 4.79 -15.56
C ILE A 421 10.38 5.98 -16.50
N TYR A 422 11.56 6.61 -16.52
CA TYR A 422 11.75 7.93 -17.14
C TYR A 422 12.64 7.94 -18.38
N ASN A 423 13.52 6.96 -18.57
CA ASN A 423 14.22 6.85 -19.85
C ASN A 423 13.23 6.29 -20.87
N LYS A 424 12.51 7.21 -21.54
CA LYS A 424 11.72 6.86 -22.72
C LYS A 424 12.68 6.16 -23.70
N LYS A 425 12.53 4.85 -23.91
CA LYS A 425 12.97 4.26 -25.18
C LYS A 425 12.24 5.06 -26.25
N GLU A 426 12.97 5.64 -27.20
CA GLU A 426 12.34 6.25 -28.37
C GLU A 426 11.36 5.23 -28.96
N MET A 427 10.07 5.55 -28.89
CA MET A 427 9.05 4.68 -29.46
C MET A 427 9.27 4.67 -30.97
N LYS A 428 9.50 3.49 -31.53
CA LYS A 428 9.60 3.37 -32.98
C LYS A 428 8.21 3.60 -33.56
N CYS A 429 8.08 4.52 -34.51
CA CYS A 429 6.77 4.80 -35.12
C CYS A 429 6.17 3.54 -35.76
N GLU A 430 7.01 2.58 -36.15
CA GLU A 430 6.62 1.26 -36.64
C GLU A 430 5.92 0.38 -35.58
N ASP A 431 6.28 0.54 -34.31
CA ASP A 431 5.71 -0.22 -33.19
C ASP A 431 4.37 0.40 -32.74
N ALA A 432 4.15 1.70 -33.00
CA ALA A 432 2.90 2.41 -32.72
C ALA A 432 1.74 2.03 -33.67
N ALA A 433 2.02 1.33 -34.78
CA ALA A 433 1.02 0.94 -35.77
C ALA A 433 0.21 -0.33 -35.40
N VAL A 434 0.53 -1.01 -34.29
CA VAL A 434 -0.08 -2.31 -33.96
C VAL A 434 -1.12 -2.24 -32.83
N GLU A 435 -1.15 -1.18 -32.01
CA GLU A 435 -2.18 -0.98 -30.98
C GLU A 435 -2.97 0.32 -31.20
N LYS A 436 -4.15 0.19 -31.81
CA LYS A 436 -5.32 1.09 -31.72
C LYS A 436 -5.01 2.57 -31.39
N LEU A 437 -4.70 3.34 -32.43
CA LEU A 437 -4.64 4.81 -32.41
C LEU A 437 -5.99 5.53 -32.21
N GLU A 438 -7.11 4.82 -31.99
CA GLU A 438 -8.43 5.48 -31.88
C GLU A 438 -8.79 5.95 -30.46
N ASN A 439 -8.11 5.48 -29.40
CA ASN A 439 -8.51 5.81 -28.01
C ASN A 439 -7.47 6.57 -27.19
N LEU A 440 -6.26 6.78 -27.71
CA LEU A 440 -5.23 7.58 -27.04
C LEU A 440 -5.25 8.99 -27.62
N LYS A 441 -6.08 9.86 -27.05
CA LYS A 441 -5.79 11.30 -27.06
C LYS A 441 -4.60 11.54 -26.12
N MET A 442 -3.42 11.10 -26.54
CA MET A 442 -2.15 11.46 -25.92
C MET A 442 -1.70 12.77 -26.55
N ASP A 443 -1.87 13.87 -25.82
CA ASP A 443 -1.19 15.11 -26.14
C ASP A 443 0.32 14.88 -25.98
N GLY A 444 1.07 14.99 -27.08
CA GLY A 444 2.50 15.31 -27.04
C GLY A 444 3.55 14.19 -27.21
N ASP A 445 3.22 12.98 -27.66
CA ASP A 445 4.27 11.98 -27.90
C ASP A 445 4.84 12.03 -29.32
N SER A 446 6.15 12.27 -29.36
CA SER A 446 7.01 12.18 -30.54
C SER A 446 7.56 10.76 -30.68
N CYS A 447 7.45 10.17 -31.88
CA CYS A 447 8.02 8.85 -32.20
C CYS A 447 9.15 8.99 -33.22
N VAL A 448 10.02 7.98 -33.31
CA VAL A 448 11.19 7.96 -34.20
C VAL A 448 11.11 6.78 -35.16
N TRP A 449 11.03 7.03 -36.46
CA TRP A 449 11.10 5.98 -37.48
C TRP A 449 12.49 5.33 -37.49
N LYS A 450 12.63 4.08 -37.95
CA LYS A 450 13.91 3.38 -38.12
C LYS A 450 14.93 4.15 -38.97
N ASN A 451 14.47 5.07 -39.82
CA ASN A 451 15.32 5.95 -40.63
C ASN A 451 15.77 7.23 -39.87
N GLY A 452 15.47 7.35 -38.57
CA GLY A 452 15.82 8.50 -37.73
C GLY A 452 14.85 9.68 -37.82
N THR A 453 13.79 9.59 -38.63
CA THR A 453 12.82 10.69 -38.79
C THR A 453 11.93 10.79 -37.55
N ARG A 454 11.84 11.97 -36.95
CA ARG A 454 10.98 12.23 -35.79
C ARG A 454 9.64 12.82 -36.23
N ILE A 455 8.55 12.34 -35.65
CA ILE A 455 7.25 13.03 -35.71
C ILE A 455 7.17 13.91 -34.46
N ASN A 456 7.13 15.22 -34.65
CA ASN A 456 6.71 16.15 -33.60
C ASN A 456 5.28 16.58 -33.94
N LYS A 457 4.33 16.37 -33.04
CA LYS A 457 2.98 16.95 -33.15
C LYS A 457 2.87 18.16 -32.24
#